data_AF-A0A525CB06-F1
#
_entry.id   AF-A0A525CB06-F1
#
_cell.length_a   1.000
_cell.length_b   1.000
_cell.length_c   1.000
_cell.angle_alpha   90.00
_cell.angle_beta   90.00
_cell.angle_gamma   90.00
#
_symmetry.space_group_name_H-M   'P 1'
#
loop_
_entity.id
_entity.type
_entity.pdbx_description
1 polymer ?
#
loop_
_entity_poly.entity_id
_entity_poly.type
_entity_poly.pdbx_seq_one_letter_code
_entity_poly.pdbx_strand_id
1 'polypeptide(L)'
;MSVKLRRILDNNRVADMVTELAKSLGTDIQVLDHKGRVLLGGNGAAPKGGAEFEISAGGKAAGKVIGAPSAKNVADILSHLAELEGEKRSLGKETLDKYAEITMVHDLSKLLSKATSASQTAEITLSNAMKHFGADFGVVALMGGESGPSFLALEGEQELVRKGFHAGVALWEQVLASGDAQVVDDCSKDARLKKNGASLSLLCAPLKAMNTTLGVAVLWSQEAGHFSAKDITLLQTLCLQTGLAMGWSLLYDKLLGVVEVVTDASSLLVQMTTPGGGDS
;
A
#
# COMPACT_ATOMS: atom_id res chain seq x y z
N MET A 1 1.28 6.44 -18.68
CA MET A 1 -0.14 6.33 -19.11
C MET A 1 -0.31 7.07 -20.43
N SER A 2 -1.14 6.59 -21.37
CA SER A 2 -1.42 7.34 -22.60
C SER A 2 -2.41 8.48 -22.32
N VAL A 3 -2.02 9.73 -22.54
CA VAL A 3 -2.93 10.87 -22.47
C VAL A 3 -3.97 10.72 -23.57
N LYS A 4 -5.26 10.73 -23.21
CA LYS A 4 -6.35 10.68 -24.19
C LYS A 4 -6.59 12.09 -24.73
N LEU A 5 -6.00 12.40 -25.88
CA LEU A 5 -6.14 13.69 -26.58
C LEU A 5 -7.60 14.13 -26.72
N ARG A 6 -8.51 13.18 -26.96
CA ARG A 6 -9.97 13.42 -26.97
C ARG A 6 -10.47 14.19 -25.75
N ARG A 7 -9.99 13.85 -24.56
CA ARG A 7 -10.48 14.42 -23.30
C ARG A 7 -10.04 15.87 -23.09
N ILE A 8 -8.99 16.30 -23.78
CA ILE A 8 -8.54 17.70 -23.82
C ILE A 8 -9.47 18.50 -24.74
N LEU A 9 -9.82 17.91 -25.89
CA LEU A 9 -10.69 18.51 -26.89
C LEU A 9 -12.19 18.41 -26.55
N ASP A 10 -12.59 17.54 -25.62
CA ASP A 10 -13.95 17.51 -25.06
C ASP A 10 -14.27 18.79 -24.25
N ASN A 11 -13.25 19.60 -23.88
CA ASN A 11 -13.45 20.91 -23.28
C ASN A 11 -13.72 21.95 -24.38
N ASN A 12 -14.97 22.41 -24.50
CA ASN A 12 -15.39 23.37 -25.52
C ASN A 12 -14.46 24.59 -25.62
N ARG A 13 -13.95 25.13 -24.49
CA ARG A 13 -13.03 26.29 -24.52
C ARG A 13 -11.74 25.98 -25.27
N VAL A 14 -11.19 24.78 -25.10
CA VAL A 14 -9.93 24.36 -25.75
C VAL A 14 -10.18 24.08 -27.23
N ALA A 15 -11.28 23.40 -27.55
CA ALA A 15 -11.68 23.15 -28.94
C ALA A 15 -11.92 24.46 -29.72
N ASP A 16 -12.60 25.42 -29.11
CA ASP A 16 -12.87 26.74 -29.69
C ASP A 16 -11.56 27.51 -29.92
N MET A 17 -10.66 27.56 -28.92
CA MET A 17 -9.35 28.21 -29.06
C MET A 17 -8.49 27.60 -30.18
N VAL A 18 -8.48 26.26 -30.31
CA VAL A 18 -7.77 25.56 -31.39
C VAL A 18 -8.36 25.91 -32.75
N THR A 19 -9.68 25.99 -32.83
CA THR A 19 -10.40 26.36 -34.06
C THR A 19 -10.17 27.82 -34.44
N GLU A 20 -10.19 28.74 -33.47
CA GLU A 20 -9.89 30.16 -33.68
C GLU A 20 -8.44 30.36 -34.12
N LEU A 21 -7.49 29.69 -33.46
CA LEU A 21 -6.07 29.76 -33.82
C LEU A 21 -5.84 29.27 -35.25
N ALA A 22 -6.48 28.17 -35.65
CA ALA A 22 -6.42 27.66 -37.03
C ALA A 22 -6.97 28.68 -38.04
N LYS A 23 -8.11 29.31 -37.73
CA LYS A 23 -8.70 30.37 -38.55
C LYS A 23 -7.80 31.59 -38.67
N SER A 24 -7.20 32.06 -37.57
CA SER A 24 -6.26 33.19 -37.57
C SER A 24 -4.98 32.91 -38.35
N LEU A 25 -4.54 31.65 -38.36
CA LEU A 25 -3.41 31.17 -39.18
C LEU A 25 -3.79 30.91 -40.64
N GLY A 26 -5.07 31.14 -41.02
CA GLY A 26 -5.58 30.92 -42.38
C GLY A 26 -5.51 29.46 -42.82
N THR A 27 -5.52 28.50 -41.90
CA THR A 27 -5.40 27.07 -42.21
C THR A 27 -6.67 26.32 -41.82
N ASP A 28 -7.13 25.45 -42.71
CA ASP A 28 -8.05 24.39 -42.33
C ASP A 28 -7.26 23.26 -41.68
N ILE A 29 -7.80 22.68 -40.61
CA ILE A 29 -7.11 21.65 -39.83
C ILE A 29 -8.04 20.49 -39.53
N GLN A 30 -7.44 19.32 -39.40
CA GLN A 30 -8.11 18.14 -38.86
C GLN A 30 -7.23 17.51 -37.78
N VAL A 31 -7.78 17.37 -36.58
CA VAL A 31 -7.10 16.74 -35.44
C VAL A 31 -7.59 15.31 -35.30
N LEU A 32 -6.65 14.36 -35.22
CA LEU A 32 -6.91 12.93 -35.15
C LEU A 32 -6.31 12.35 -33.85
N ASP A 33 -6.98 11.37 -33.27
CA ASP A 33 -6.38 10.55 -32.21
C ASP A 33 -5.32 9.58 -32.77
N HIS A 34 -4.59 8.92 -31.87
CA HIS A 34 -3.61 7.89 -32.23
C HIS A 34 -4.19 6.67 -33.01
N LYS A 35 -5.53 6.54 -33.11
CA LYS A 35 -6.23 5.53 -33.91
C LYS A 35 -6.76 6.07 -35.24
N GLY A 36 -6.45 7.33 -35.57
CA GLY A 36 -6.93 7.99 -36.79
C GLY A 36 -8.40 8.42 -36.73
N ARG A 37 -9.01 8.50 -35.54
CA ARG A 37 -10.38 9.04 -35.39
C ARG A 37 -10.33 10.55 -35.28
N VAL A 38 -11.20 11.21 -36.03
CA VAL A 38 -11.32 12.68 -36.01
C VAL A 38 -11.85 13.14 -34.65
N LEU A 39 -11.12 14.06 -34.03
CA LEU A 39 -11.48 14.70 -32.78
C LEU A 39 -11.97 16.13 -33.00
N LEU A 40 -11.40 16.83 -33.99
CA LEU A 40 -11.76 18.22 -34.29
C LEU A 40 -11.49 18.54 -35.77
N GLY A 41 -12.36 19.34 -36.36
CA GLY A 41 -12.18 19.88 -37.72
C GLY A 41 -12.50 18.91 -38.87
N GLY A 42 -12.32 19.43 -40.08
CA GLY A 42 -12.37 18.65 -41.32
C GLY A 42 -13.73 18.37 -41.96
N ASN A 43 -14.89 18.84 -41.47
CA ASN A 43 -16.22 18.67 -42.14
C ASN A 43 -16.45 17.29 -42.85
N GLY A 44 -15.91 16.19 -42.32
CA GLY A 44 -15.97 14.85 -42.93
C GLY A 44 -14.86 14.43 -43.93
N ALA A 45 -13.96 15.31 -44.37
CA ALA A 45 -12.83 15.00 -45.27
C ALA A 45 -11.51 15.70 -44.87
N ALA A 46 -10.38 15.02 -45.01
CA ALA A 46 -9.07 15.60 -44.69
C ALA A 46 -8.76 16.81 -45.61
N PRO A 47 -8.12 17.88 -45.08
CA PRO A 47 -7.68 19.02 -45.89
C PRO A 47 -6.81 18.53 -47.06
N LYS A 48 -7.22 18.80 -48.31
CA LYS A 48 -6.53 18.31 -49.51
C LYS A 48 -5.09 18.83 -49.56
N GLY A 49 -4.12 17.91 -49.55
CA GLY A 49 -2.69 18.24 -49.62
C GLY A 49 -2.06 18.69 -48.30
N GLY A 50 -2.75 18.51 -47.17
CA GLY A 50 -2.20 18.83 -45.85
C GLY A 50 -1.06 17.88 -45.44
N ALA A 51 -0.03 18.43 -44.80
CA ALA A 51 1.01 17.65 -44.13
C ALA A 51 0.51 17.16 -42.77
N GLU A 52 1.06 16.04 -42.30
CA GLU A 52 0.76 15.50 -40.98
C GLU A 52 1.80 15.97 -39.95
N PHE A 53 1.32 16.53 -38.84
CA PHE A 53 2.15 16.96 -37.71
C PHE A 53 1.76 16.16 -36.47
N GLU A 54 2.76 15.53 -35.84
CA GLU A 54 2.52 14.67 -34.68
C GLU A 54 2.16 15.49 -33.44
N ILE A 55 1.22 14.98 -32.65
CA ILE A 55 0.95 15.44 -31.28
C ILE A 55 1.58 14.43 -30.34
N SER A 56 2.57 14.86 -29.57
CA SER A 56 3.29 14.01 -28.62
C SER A 56 2.92 14.34 -27.17
N ALA A 57 2.88 13.32 -26.31
CA ALA A 57 2.69 13.48 -24.88
C ALA A 57 3.49 12.41 -24.12
N GLY A 58 4.45 12.83 -23.29
CA GLY A 58 5.31 11.91 -22.55
C GLY A 58 6.13 10.99 -23.46
N GLY A 59 6.66 11.54 -24.57
CA GLY A 59 7.48 10.82 -25.55
C GLY A 59 6.71 9.79 -26.40
N LYS A 60 5.38 9.84 -26.41
CA LYS A 60 4.52 8.94 -27.22
C LYS A 60 3.57 9.73 -28.11
N ALA A 61 3.29 9.21 -29.30
CA ALA A 61 2.28 9.73 -30.22
C ALA A 61 0.88 9.66 -29.56
N ALA A 62 0.30 10.82 -29.24
CA ALA A 62 -1.05 10.95 -28.72
C ALA A 62 -2.09 11.15 -29.85
N GLY A 63 -1.65 11.68 -30.99
CA GLY A 63 -2.47 11.95 -32.16
C GLY A 63 -1.69 12.70 -33.24
N LYS A 64 -2.40 13.30 -34.19
CA LYS A 64 -1.80 14.14 -35.24
C LYS A 64 -2.75 15.26 -35.68
N VAL A 65 -2.18 16.34 -36.20
CA VAL A 65 -2.89 17.42 -36.89
C VAL A 65 -2.57 17.34 -38.37
N ILE A 66 -3.58 17.39 -39.23
CA ILE A 66 -3.44 17.48 -40.68
C ILE A 66 -3.81 18.90 -41.11
N GLY A 67 -2.96 19.55 -41.91
CA GLY A 67 -3.22 20.88 -42.44
C GLY A 67 -2.04 21.47 -43.23
N ALA A 68 -2.09 22.77 -43.52
CA ALA A 68 -0.96 23.48 -44.12
C ALA A 68 0.27 23.50 -43.18
N PRO A 69 1.47 23.93 -43.62
CA PRO A 69 2.65 23.99 -42.75
C PRO A 69 2.45 24.76 -41.42
N SER A 70 1.54 25.74 -41.40
CA SER A 70 1.16 26.48 -40.20
C SER A 70 0.40 25.63 -39.16
N ALA A 71 -0.19 24.50 -39.55
CA ALA A 71 -0.84 23.54 -38.66
C ALA A 71 0.15 22.87 -37.69
N LYS A 72 1.46 22.94 -37.97
CA LYS A 72 2.50 22.55 -37.01
C LYS A 72 2.37 23.29 -35.69
N ASN A 73 2.09 24.60 -35.71
CA ASN A 73 1.94 25.39 -34.50
C ASN A 73 0.77 24.90 -33.63
N VAL A 74 -0.30 24.43 -34.27
CA VAL A 74 -1.44 23.81 -33.58
C VAL A 74 -1.01 22.48 -32.94
N ALA A 75 -0.26 21.66 -33.67
CA ALA A 75 0.26 20.39 -33.14
C ALA A 75 1.20 20.58 -31.96
N ASP A 76 2.08 21.58 -32.00
CA ASP A 76 3.02 21.91 -30.93
C ASP A 76 2.27 22.37 -29.67
N ILE A 77 1.26 23.25 -29.80
CA ILE A 77 0.41 23.68 -28.68
C ILE A 77 -0.39 22.50 -28.10
N LEU A 78 -0.98 21.66 -28.95
CA LEU A 78 -1.71 20.48 -28.51
C LEU A 78 -0.80 19.46 -27.82
N SER A 79 0.46 19.34 -28.24
CA SER A 79 1.46 18.51 -27.58
C SER A 79 1.74 19.04 -26.17
N HIS A 80 2.00 20.34 -26.04
CA HIS A 80 2.25 20.94 -24.73
C HIS A 80 1.04 20.83 -23.78
N LEU A 81 -0.18 21.05 -24.28
CA LEU A 81 -1.40 20.85 -23.49
C LEU A 81 -1.59 19.38 -23.08
N ALA A 82 -1.23 18.45 -23.95
CA ALA A 82 -1.31 17.02 -23.65
C ALA A 82 -0.26 16.60 -22.61
N GLU A 83 0.94 17.17 -22.63
CA GLU A 83 1.95 17.00 -21.59
C GLU A 83 1.45 17.53 -20.25
N LEU A 84 1.00 18.79 -20.18
CA LEU A 84 0.48 19.40 -18.95
C LEU A 84 -0.67 18.61 -18.32
N GLU A 85 -1.63 18.14 -19.12
CA GLU A 85 -2.74 17.33 -18.63
C GLU A 85 -2.26 15.94 -18.15
N GLY A 86 -1.24 15.38 -18.80
CA GLY A 86 -0.59 14.14 -18.38
C GLY A 86 0.11 14.27 -17.03
N GLU A 87 0.91 15.32 -16.86
CA GLU A 87 1.61 15.66 -15.62
C GLU A 87 0.62 15.91 -14.48
N LYS A 88 -0.39 16.74 -14.71
CA LYS A 88 -1.44 17.04 -13.72
C LYS A 88 -2.14 15.78 -13.24
N ARG A 89 -2.43 14.82 -14.12
CA ARG A 89 -3.03 13.53 -13.73
C ARG A 89 -2.07 12.65 -12.96
N SER A 90 -0.81 12.61 -13.36
CA SER A 90 0.22 11.86 -12.64
C SER A 90 0.35 12.37 -11.21
N LEU A 91 0.47 13.69 -11.06
CA LEU A 91 0.54 14.36 -9.76
C LEU A 91 -0.74 14.16 -8.94
N GLY A 92 -1.91 14.27 -9.58
CA GLY A 92 -3.19 14.01 -8.93
C GLY A 92 -3.32 12.57 -8.42
N LYS A 93 -2.88 11.59 -9.22
CA LYS A 93 -2.83 10.19 -8.79
C LYS A 93 -1.87 10.00 -7.62
N GLU A 94 -0.65 10.53 -7.72
CA GLU A 94 0.34 10.46 -6.64
C GLU A 94 -0.18 11.10 -5.35
N THR A 95 -0.91 12.22 -5.46
CA THR A 95 -1.53 12.90 -4.32
C THR A 95 -2.63 12.05 -3.68
N LEU A 96 -3.50 11.43 -4.48
CA LEU A 96 -4.53 10.52 -3.97
C LEU A 96 -3.93 9.28 -3.31
N ASP A 97 -2.88 8.74 -3.92
CA ASP A 97 -2.13 7.60 -3.39
C ASP A 97 -1.50 7.94 -2.03
N LYS A 98 -0.88 9.12 -1.89
CA LYS A 98 -0.34 9.62 -0.60
C LYS A 98 -1.45 9.89 0.41
N TYR A 99 -2.59 10.41 -0.03
CA TYR A 99 -3.73 10.64 0.85
C TYR A 99 -4.25 9.32 1.43
N ALA A 100 -4.38 8.28 0.61
CA ALA A 100 -4.79 6.95 1.06
C ALA A 100 -3.81 6.36 2.10
N GLU A 101 -2.50 6.53 1.90
CA GLU A 101 -1.48 6.12 2.88
C GLU A 101 -1.63 6.87 4.21
N ILE A 102 -1.75 8.20 4.16
CA ILE A 102 -1.92 9.04 5.35
C ILE A 102 -3.19 8.67 6.11
N THR A 103 -4.31 8.47 5.40
CA THR A 103 -5.58 8.07 6.01
C THR A 103 -5.46 6.71 6.69
N MET A 104 -4.81 5.73 6.06
CA MET A 104 -4.60 4.42 6.68
C MET A 104 -3.80 4.51 7.98
N VAL A 105 -2.70 5.28 7.96
CA VAL A 105 -1.88 5.52 9.16
C VAL A 105 -2.66 6.23 10.26
N HIS A 106 -3.42 7.26 9.90
CA HIS A 106 -4.24 8.00 10.85
C HIS A 106 -5.34 7.13 11.48
N ASP A 107 -6.02 6.32 10.67
CA ASP A 107 -7.07 5.42 11.14
C ASP A 107 -6.51 4.34 12.07
N LEU A 108 -5.33 3.80 11.77
CA LEU A 108 -4.63 2.93 12.70
C LEU A 108 -4.29 3.67 14.00
N SER A 109 -3.72 4.86 13.96
CA SER A 109 -3.42 5.63 15.19
C SER A 109 -4.66 5.84 16.06
N LYS A 110 -5.81 6.12 15.45
CA LYS A 110 -7.11 6.28 16.15
C LYS A 110 -7.64 4.97 16.72
N LEU A 111 -7.31 3.84 16.12
CA LEU A 111 -7.71 2.52 16.62
C LEU A 111 -6.77 2.04 17.72
N LEU A 112 -5.46 2.30 17.58
CA LEU A 112 -4.45 2.01 18.59
C LEU A 112 -4.71 2.78 19.89
N SER A 113 -5.20 4.02 19.82
CA SER A 113 -5.57 4.78 21.03
C SER A 113 -6.75 4.19 21.81
N LYS A 114 -7.49 3.25 21.22
CA LYS A 114 -8.63 2.56 21.85
C LYS A 114 -8.31 1.13 22.29
N ALA A 115 -7.23 0.55 21.77
CA ALA A 115 -6.89 -0.83 22.06
C ALA A 115 -6.40 -0.94 23.52
N THR A 116 -6.97 -1.90 24.26
CA THR A 116 -6.63 -2.10 25.68
C THR A 116 -5.64 -3.24 25.89
N SER A 117 -5.39 -4.06 24.86
CA SER A 117 -4.49 -5.20 24.92
C SER A 117 -3.69 -5.38 23.63
N ALA A 118 -2.59 -6.14 23.72
CA ALA A 118 -1.75 -6.47 22.57
C ALA A 118 -2.52 -7.31 21.54
N SER A 119 -3.41 -8.22 21.97
CA SER A 119 -4.21 -9.05 21.06
C SER A 119 -5.22 -8.25 20.26
N GLN A 120 -5.98 -7.34 20.90
CA GLN A 120 -6.90 -6.45 20.18
C GLN A 120 -6.16 -5.56 19.18
N THR A 121 -4.99 -5.05 19.58
CA THR A 121 -4.13 -4.26 18.70
C THR A 121 -3.70 -5.05 17.46
N ALA A 122 -3.29 -6.30 17.65
CA ALA A 122 -2.91 -7.22 16.59
C ALA A 122 -4.08 -7.53 15.64
N GLU A 123 -5.27 -7.83 16.17
CA GLU A 123 -6.47 -8.13 15.39
C GLU A 123 -6.89 -6.96 14.49
N ILE A 124 -6.94 -5.76 15.06
CA ILE A 124 -7.32 -4.56 14.31
C ILE A 124 -6.28 -4.25 13.23
N THR A 125 -4.99 -4.40 13.55
CA THR A 125 -3.91 -4.19 12.57
C THR A 125 -4.04 -5.18 11.43
N LEU A 126 -4.19 -6.47 11.75
CA LEU A 126 -4.27 -7.54 10.76
C LEU A 126 -5.47 -7.33 9.82
N SER A 127 -6.67 -7.08 10.37
CA SER A 127 -7.86 -6.90 9.53
C SER A 127 -7.77 -5.69 8.59
N ASN A 128 -7.15 -4.59 9.03
CA ASN A 128 -6.94 -3.44 8.16
C ASN A 128 -5.88 -3.70 7.10
N ALA A 129 -4.78 -4.35 7.47
CA ALA A 129 -3.73 -4.73 6.52
C ALA A 129 -4.29 -5.68 5.45
N MET A 130 -5.00 -6.74 5.86
CA MET A 130 -5.65 -7.70 4.96
C MET A 130 -6.55 -7.01 3.92
N LYS A 131 -7.40 -6.09 4.36
CA LYS A 131 -8.30 -5.32 3.47
C LYS A 131 -7.54 -4.39 2.53
N HIS A 132 -6.52 -3.70 3.04
CA HIS A 132 -5.79 -2.70 2.25
C HIS A 132 -4.90 -3.35 1.18
N PHE A 133 -4.18 -4.40 1.55
CA PHE A 133 -3.28 -5.11 0.66
C PHE A 133 -4.00 -6.19 -0.17
N GLY A 134 -5.29 -6.45 0.07
CA GLY A 134 -6.04 -7.50 -0.61
C GLY A 134 -5.44 -8.89 -0.42
N ALA A 135 -5.00 -9.20 0.80
CA ALA A 135 -4.40 -10.49 1.13
C ALA A 135 -5.48 -11.54 1.47
N ASP A 136 -5.18 -12.81 1.19
CA ASP A 136 -6.10 -13.94 1.42
C ASP A 136 -5.93 -14.57 2.81
N PHE A 137 -4.72 -14.52 3.35
CA PHE A 137 -4.39 -15.04 4.67
C PHE A 137 -3.44 -14.10 5.40
N GLY A 138 -3.47 -14.11 6.73
CA GLY A 138 -2.50 -13.35 7.50
C GLY A 138 -2.41 -13.72 8.97
N VAL A 139 -1.32 -13.28 9.59
CA VAL A 139 -1.00 -13.53 10.99
C VAL A 139 -0.20 -12.39 11.60
N VAL A 140 -0.43 -12.15 12.89
CA VAL A 140 0.42 -11.35 13.76
C VAL A 140 0.88 -12.26 14.89
N ALA A 141 2.19 -12.45 15.01
CA ALA A 141 2.79 -13.36 15.98
C ALA A 141 3.89 -12.67 16.79
N LEU A 142 3.90 -12.88 18.11
CA LEU A 142 5.03 -12.54 18.97
C LEU A 142 6.09 -13.64 18.91
N MET A 143 7.35 -13.23 18.91
CA MET A 143 8.51 -14.12 18.80
C MET A 143 9.32 -14.04 20.10
N GLY A 144 9.92 -15.16 20.53
CA GLY A 144 10.80 -15.19 21.70
C GLY A 144 10.17 -15.60 23.04
N GLY A 145 9.02 -16.28 23.04
CA GLY A 145 8.51 -16.98 24.22
C GLY A 145 9.16 -18.36 24.39
N GLU A 146 9.23 -18.88 25.62
CA GLU A 146 9.81 -20.21 25.91
C GLU A 146 9.10 -21.35 25.16
N SER A 147 7.82 -21.18 24.85
CA SER A 147 6.98 -22.17 24.14
C SER A 147 6.94 -21.98 22.62
N GLY A 148 7.77 -21.09 22.05
CA GLY A 148 7.75 -20.74 20.64
C GLY A 148 6.88 -19.52 20.31
N PRO A 149 6.46 -19.34 19.05
CA PRO A 149 5.72 -18.16 18.62
C PRO A 149 4.30 -18.12 19.22
N SER A 150 3.89 -16.95 19.70
CA SER A 150 2.54 -16.73 20.21
C SER A 150 1.70 -15.98 19.17
N PHE A 151 0.69 -16.63 18.61
CA PHE A 151 -0.22 -16.03 17.64
C PHE A 151 -1.22 -15.11 18.34
N LEU A 152 -1.16 -13.81 18.06
CA LEU A 152 -2.09 -12.82 18.62
C LEU A 152 -3.30 -12.57 17.73
N ALA A 153 -3.14 -12.72 16.42
CA ALA A 153 -4.21 -12.59 15.45
C ALA A 153 -3.95 -13.48 14.24
N LEU A 154 -5.00 -14.07 13.69
CA LEU A 154 -4.97 -14.95 12.53
C LEU A 154 -6.22 -14.69 11.68
N GLU A 155 -6.06 -14.49 10.37
CA GLU A 155 -7.16 -14.26 9.43
C GLU A 155 -7.02 -15.19 8.21
N GLY A 156 -8.15 -15.76 7.76
CA GLY A 156 -8.19 -16.82 6.74
C GLY A 156 -8.27 -18.24 7.33
N GLU A 157 -7.93 -19.25 6.53
CA GLU A 157 -8.00 -20.66 6.95
C GLU A 157 -6.88 -21.00 7.96
N GLN A 158 -7.25 -21.05 9.24
CA GLN A 158 -6.35 -21.13 10.40
C GLN A 158 -5.25 -22.21 10.29
N GLU A 159 -5.60 -23.42 9.86
CA GLU A 159 -4.65 -24.52 9.69
C GLU A 159 -3.62 -24.23 8.59
N LEU A 160 -4.07 -23.64 7.48
CA LEU A 160 -3.20 -23.24 6.38
C LEU A 160 -2.26 -22.11 6.82
N VAL A 161 -2.77 -21.11 7.54
CA VAL A 161 -1.96 -20.01 8.07
C VAL A 161 -0.88 -20.53 9.01
N ARG A 162 -1.24 -21.40 9.97
CA ARG A 162 -0.27 -21.99 10.90
C ARG A 162 0.79 -22.81 10.18
N LYS A 163 0.41 -23.66 9.22
CA LYS A 163 1.37 -24.45 8.43
C LYS A 163 2.30 -23.55 7.60
N GLY A 164 1.74 -22.54 6.94
CA GLY A 164 2.49 -21.55 6.17
C GLY A 164 3.48 -20.78 7.04
N PHE A 165 3.07 -20.37 8.23
CA PHE A 165 3.94 -19.70 9.19
C PHE A 165 5.13 -20.59 9.61
N HIS A 166 4.90 -21.85 9.95
CA HIS A 166 5.99 -22.78 10.31
C HIS A 166 6.90 -23.12 9.12
N ALA A 167 6.42 -22.99 7.88
CA ALA A 167 7.22 -23.19 6.68
C ALA A 167 8.19 -22.02 6.43
N GLY A 168 7.94 -20.83 6.97
CA GLY A 168 8.72 -19.62 6.71
C GLY A 168 9.69 -19.17 7.81
N VAL A 169 10.01 -20.03 8.78
CA VAL A 169 10.86 -19.69 9.95
C VAL A 169 12.14 -18.94 9.56
N ALA A 170 12.87 -19.40 8.54
CA ALA A 170 14.12 -18.76 8.13
C ALA A 170 13.90 -17.35 7.56
N LEU A 171 12.76 -17.09 6.91
CA LEU A 171 12.41 -15.75 6.44
C LEU A 171 12.05 -14.82 7.61
N TRP A 172 11.26 -15.31 8.57
CA TRP A 172 10.89 -14.51 9.74
C TRP A 172 12.13 -14.15 10.57
N GLU A 173 13.05 -15.08 10.76
CA GLU A 173 14.32 -14.82 11.45
C GLU A 173 15.15 -13.73 10.76
N GLN A 174 15.22 -13.75 9.42
CA GLN A 174 15.87 -12.67 8.66
C GLN A 174 15.16 -11.33 8.83
N VAL A 175 13.82 -11.31 8.79
CA VAL A 175 13.03 -10.08 9.00
C VAL A 175 13.21 -9.55 10.42
N LEU A 176 13.25 -10.42 11.43
CA LEU A 176 13.51 -10.04 12.82
C LEU A 176 14.92 -9.47 13.00
N ALA A 177 15.93 -10.08 12.35
CA ALA A 177 17.34 -9.69 12.47
C ALA A 177 17.67 -8.41 11.71
N SER A 178 17.18 -8.27 10.47
CA SER A 178 17.31 -7.03 9.69
C SER A 178 16.45 -5.92 10.28
N GLY A 179 15.25 -6.30 10.74
CA GLY A 179 14.25 -5.35 11.17
C GLY A 179 13.58 -4.60 10.02
N ASP A 180 13.71 -5.10 8.80
CA ASP A 180 13.12 -4.56 7.58
C ASP A 180 12.09 -5.53 7.00
N ALA A 181 10.99 -4.98 6.50
CA ALA A 181 9.96 -5.73 5.80
C ALA A 181 10.50 -6.34 4.50
N GLN A 182 9.99 -7.51 4.15
CA GLN A 182 10.39 -8.27 2.98
C GLN A 182 9.20 -8.82 2.23
N VAL A 183 9.32 -8.84 0.90
CA VAL A 183 8.35 -9.43 -0.02
C VAL A 183 8.94 -10.69 -0.65
N VAL A 184 8.08 -11.66 -0.92
CA VAL A 184 8.41 -12.83 -1.74
C VAL A 184 7.35 -12.92 -2.83
N ASP A 185 7.76 -12.75 -4.08
CA ASP A 185 6.84 -12.79 -5.21
C ASP A 185 6.30 -14.20 -5.48
N ASP A 186 7.13 -15.23 -5.25
CA ASP A 186 6.75 -16.63 -5.45
C ASP A 186 7.39 -17.52 -4.38
N CYS A 187 6.55 -17.96 -3.43
CA CYS A 187 6.95 -18.80 -2.31
C CYS A 187 7.54 -20.14 -2.72
N SER A 188 7.16 -20.67 -3.90
CA SER A 188 7.67 -21.95 -4.41
C SER A 188 9.14 -21.87 -4.84
N LYS A 189 9.63 -20.65 -5.14
CA LYS A 189 10.98 -20.39 -5.64
C LYS A 189 11.93 -19.85 -4.57
N ASP A 190 11.43 -19.42 -3.42
CA ASP A 190 12.26 -18.85 -2.36
C ASP A 190 12.89 -19.95 -1.48
N ALA A 191 14.22 -19.96 -1.40
CA ALA A 191 14.97 -20.96 -0.65
C ALA A 191 14.78 -20.85 0.88
N ARG A 192 14.30 -19.71 1.37
CA ARG A 192 14.05 -19.45 2.81
C ARG A 192 12.72 -20.03 3.28
N LEU A 193 11.87 -20.43 2.35
CA LEU A 193 10.59 -21.07 2.64
C LEU A 193 10.71 -22.58 2.39
N LYS A 194 10.16 -23.37 3.31
CA LYS A 194 10.02 -24.81 3.08
C LYS A 194 9.03 -25.02 1.93
N LYS A 195 9.47 -25.73 0.89
CA LYS A 195 8.67 -25.99 -0.30
C LYS A 195 7.36 -26.66 0.06
N ASN A 196 6.26 -25.96 -0.19
CA ASN A 196 4.88 -26.44 -0.03
C ASN A 196 4.19 -26.64 -1.39
N GLY A 197 4.87 -26.33 -2.50
CA GLY A 197 4.39 -26.56 -3.88
C GLY A 197 3.38 -25.53 -4.39
N ALA A 198 2.99 -24.53 -3.59
CA ALA A 198 2.03 -23.51 -3.99
C ALA A 198 2.73 -22.23 -4.45
N SER A 199 2.32 -21.71 -5.63
CA SER A 199 2.81 -20.45 -6.20
C SER A 199 2.06 -19.27 -5.58
N LEU A 200 2.41 -18.94 -4.33
CA LEU A 200 1.83 -17.86 -3.53
C LEU A 200 2.80 -16.69 -3.46
N SER A 201 2.32 -15.47 -3.22
CA SER A 201 3.19 -14.38 -2.77
C SER A 201 3.00 -14.11 -1.27
N LEU A 202 4.00 -13.49 -0.65
CA LEU A 202 3.93 -13.12 0.76
C LEU A 202 4.57 -11.75 1.02
N LEU A 203 4.07 -11.08 2.04
CA LEU A 203 4.62 -9.84 2.56
C LEU A 203 4.76 -9.97 4.08
N CYS A 204 5.97 -9.72 4.59
CA CYS A 204 6.29 -9.86 6.01
C CYS A 204 6.96 -8.60 6.53
N ALA A 205 6.57 -8.16 7.73
CA ALA A 205 7.17 -7.02 8.39
C ALA A 205 7.38 -7.28 9.90
N PRO A 206 8.44 -6.72 10.51
CA PRO A 206 8.70 -6.88 11.93
C PRO A 206 7.85 -5.92 12.76
N LEU A 207 7.37 -6.41 13.90
CA LEU A 207 6.71 -5.62 14.94
C LEU A 207 7.78 -5.10 15.89
N LYS A 208 8.14 -3.82 15.76
CA LYS A 208 9.18 -3.20 16.60
C LYS A 208 8.58 -2.33 17.69
N ALA A 209 9.09 -2.48 18.90
CA ALA A 209 8.82 -1.60 20.03
C ALA A 209 10.14 -1.04 20.56
N MET A 210 10.34 0.27 20.43
CA MET A 210 11.58 0.93 20.83
C MET A 210 12.81 0.24 20.19
N ASN A 211 13.73 -0.30 21.00
CA ASN A 211 14.93 -1.00 20.55
C ASN A 211 14.77 -2.53 20.46
N THR A 212 13.55 -3.07 20.57
CA THR A 212 13.33 -4.52 20.51
C THR A 212 12.33 -4.89 19.42
N THR A 213 12.57 -6.01 18.75
CA THR A 213 11.60 -6.60 17.82
C THR A 213 10.75 -7.61 18.60
N LEU A 214 9.46 -7.32 18.74
CA LEU A 214 8.50 -8.15 19.48
C LEU A 214 8.05 -9.38 18.69
N GLY A 215 8.02 -9.28 17.36
CA GLY A 215 7.43 -10.31 16.52
C GLY A 215 7.34 -9.93 15.06
N VAL A 216 6.44 -10.58 14.32
CA VAL A 216 6.22 -10.35 12.89
C VAL A 216 4.73 -10.31 12.55
N ALA A 217 4.40 -9.53 11.52
CA ALA A 217 3.15 -9.64 10.79
C ALA A 217 3.43 -10.22 9.41
N VAL A 218 2.64 -11.20 8.98
CA VAL A 218 2.79 -11.86 7.68
C VAL A 218 1.45 -11.90 6.98
N LEU A 219 1.46 -11.55 5.70
CA LEU A 219 0.32 -11.59 4.79
C LEU A 219 0.67 -12.50 3.61
N TRP A 220 -0.31 -13.26 3.13
CA TRP A 220 -0.18 -14.11 1.94
C TRP A 220 -1.28 -13.80 0.93
N SER A 221 -0.93 -13.94 -0.35
CA SER A 221 -1.88 -13.93 -1.46
C SER A 221 -1.73 -15.19 -2.29
N GLN A 222 -2.86 -15.70 -2.79
CA GLN A 222 -2.90 -16.83 -3.73
C GLN A 222 -2.35 -16.47 -5.11
N GLU A 223 -2.18 -15.18 -5.39
CA GLU A 223 -1.56 -14.69 -6.61
C GLU A 223 -0.06 -14.41 -6.40
N ALA A 224 0.78 -14.95 -7.29
CA ALA A 224 2.21 -14.65 -7.29
C ALA A 224 2.47 -13.23 -7.80
N GLY A 225 3.42 -12.51 -7.18
CA GLY A 225 3.75 -11.12 -7.52
C GLY A 225 2.65 -10.11 -7.16
N HIS A 226 1.75 -10.44 -6.24
CA HIS A 226 0.65 -9.57 -5.81
C HIS A 226 1.11 -8.31 -5.09
N PHE A 227 2.14 -8.43 -4.25
CA PHE A 227 2.65 -7.33 -3.43
C PHE A 227 3.76 -6.55 -4.16
N SER A 228 3.76 -5.23 -3.98
CA SER A 228 4.71 -4.31 -4.61
C SER A 228 5.72 -3.72 -3.61
N ALA A 229 6.76 -3.05 -4.11
CA ALA A 229 7.72 -2.33 -3.28
C ALA A 229 7.07 -1.22 -2.42
N LYS A 230 5.96 -0.65 -2.89
CA LYS A 230 5.18 0.33 -2.13
C LYS A 230 4.54 -0.33 -0.91
N ASP A 231 4.04 -1.55 -1.06
CA ASP A 231 3.39 -2.29 0.02
C ASP A 231 4.36 -2.66 1.14
N ILE A 232 5.63 -2.92 0.81
CA ILE A 232 6.70 -3.10 1.80
C ILE A 232 6.80 -1.89 2.73
N THR A 233 6.93 -0.70 2.14
CA THR A 233 7.10 0.55 2.91
C THR A 233 5.89 0.83 3.78
N LEU A 234 4.69 0.59 3.24
CA LEU A 234 3.46 0.80 3.97
C LEU A 234 3.33 -0.20 5.12
N LEU A 235 3.45 -1.51 4.87
CA LEU A 235 3.35 -2.53 5.93
C LEU A 235 4.42 -2.34 7.02
N GLN A 236 5.65 -1.97 6.66
CA GLN A 236 6.71 -1.61 7.61
C GLN A 236 6.25 -0.50 8.56
N THR A 237 5.62 0.54 8.01
CA THR A 237 5.13 1.69 8.78
C THR A 237 4.00 1.27 9.73
N LEU A 238 3.05 0.46 9.25
CA LEU A 238 1.96 -0.05 10.09
C LEU A 238 2.51 -0.91 11.23
N CYS A 239 3.42 -1.84 10.93
CA CYS A 239 3.99 -2.75 11.93
C CYS A 239 4.86 -2.04 12.97
N LEU A 240 5.51 -0.94 12.62
CA LEU A 240 6.22 -0.09 13.58
C LEU A 240 5.23 0.55 14.59
N GLN A 241 4.11 1.09 14.12
CA GLN A 241 3.11 1.70 15.00
C GLN A 241 2.40 0.67 15.86
N THR A 242 2.01 -0.45 15.26
CA THR A 242 1.40 -1.59 15.95
C THR A 242 2.36 -2.16 16.99
N GLY A 243 3.64 -2.32 16.64
CA GLY A 243 4.66 -2.80 17.57
C GLY A 243 4.81 -1.90 18.79
N LEU A 244 4.85 -0.58 18.62
CA LEU A 244 4.90 0.38 19.74
C LEU A 244 3.68 0.25 20.67
N ALA A 245 2.48 0.23 20.11
CA ALA A 245 1.25 0.10 20.89
C ALA A 245 1.18 -1.24 21.64
N MET A 246 1.50 -2.34 20.96
CA MET A 246 1.60 -3.66 21.59
C MET A 246 2.66 -3.69 22.70
N GLY A 247 3.81 -3.05 22.48
CA GLY A 247 4.88 -2.97 23.47
C GLY A 247 4.43 -2.29 24.76
N TRP A 248 3.61 -1.23 24.67
CA TRP A 248 3.02 -0.59 25.84
C TRP A 248 2.03 -1.50 26.57
N SER A 249 1.11 -2.17 25.85
CA SER A 249 0.17 -3.12 26.49
C SER A 249 0.91 -4.26 27.18
N LEU A 250 1.88 -4.89 26.50
CA LEU A 250 2.66 -6.00 27.06
C LEU A 250 3.48 -5.58 28.28
N LEU A 251 4.02 -4.36 28.28
CA LEU A 251 4.74 -3.83 29.44
C LEU A 251 3.79 -3.55 30.61
N TYR A 252 2.62 -3.00 30.34
CA TYR A 252 1.61 -2.71 31.35
C TYR A 252 1.09 -4.00 32.01
N ASP A 253 0.79 -5.02 31.21
CA ASP A 253 0.34 -6.34 31.69
C ASP A 253 1.40 -7.00 32.58
N LYS A 254 2.68 -6.92 32.18
CA LYS A 254 3.80 -7.41 33.02
C LYS A 254 3.90 -6.66 34.33
N LEU A 255 3.75 -5.34 34.32
CA LEU A 255 3.83 -4.53 35.53
C LEU A 255 2.69 -4.87 36.49
N LEU A 256 1.46 -5.03 35.99
CA LEU A 256 0.31 -5.45 36.80
C LEU A 256 0.53 -6.83 37.42
N GLY A 257 1.02 -7.81 36.66
CA GLY A 257 1.31 -9.14 37.20
C GLY A 257 2.37 -9.13 38.30
N VAL A 258 3.41 -8.29 38.19
CA VAL A 258 4.42 -8.13 39.26
C VAL A 258 3.79 -7.51 40.51
N VAL A 259 2.93 -6.51 40.34
CA VAL A 259 2.23 -5.88 41.47
C VAL A 259 1.36 -6.91 42.19
N GLU A 260 0.56 -7.70 41.47
CA GLU A 260 -0.29 -8.75 42.04
C GLU A 260 0.52 -9.74 42.88
N VAL A 261 1.62 -10.27 42.33
CA VAL A 261 2.49 -11.22 43.04
C VAL A 261 3.08 -10.61 44.32
N VAL A 262 3.47 -9.33 44.28
CA VAL A 262 4.02 -8.63 45.46
C VAL A 262 2.94 -8.38 46.51
N THR A 263 1.71 -8.00 46.11
CA THR A 263 0.59 -7.85 47.04
C THR A 263 0.17 -9.18 47.67
N ASP A 264 0.11 -10.26 46.88
CA ASP A 264 -0.24 -11.59 47.38
C ASP A 264 0.80 -12.10 48.38
N ALA A 265 2.09 -11.98 48.05
CA ALA A 265 3.17 -12.36 48.97
C ALA A 265 3.17 -11.53 50.27
N SER A 266 2.89 -10.23 50.17
CA SER A 266 2.80 -9.34 51.34
C SER A 266 1.60 -9.70 52.23
N SER A 267 0.46 -10.04 51.63
CA SER A 267 -0.75 -10.46 52.37
C SER A 267 -0.55 -11.79 53.11
N LEU A 268 0.14 -12.76 52.48
CA LEU A 268 0.51 -14.04 53.09
C LEU A 268 1.49 -13.88 54.26
N LEU A 269 2.49 -12.99 54.14
CA LEU A 269 3.41 -12.69 55.23
C LEU A 269 2.71 -12.07 56.45
N VAL A 270 1.73 -11.19 56.23
CA VAL A 270 0.91 -10.61 57.31
C VAL A 270 0.08 -11.69 58.01
N GLN A 271 -0.50 -12.64 57.28
CA GLN A 271 -1.26 -13.76 57.86
C GLN A 271 -0.38 -14.75 58.64
N MET A 272 0.87 -14.97 58.21
CA MET A 272 1.83 -15.82 58.92
C MET A 272 2.44 -15.16 60.17
N THR A 273 2.43 -13.82 60.25
CA THR A 273 2.97 -13.05 61.38
C THR A 273 1.93 -12.65 62.41
N THR A 274 0.62 -12.77 62.11
CA THR A 274 -0.42 -12.76 63.15
C THR A 274 -0.39 -14.07 63.91
N PRO A 275 0.05 -14.11 65.19
CA PRO A 275 -0.06 -15.32 65.98
C PRO A 275 -1.55 -15.64 66.11
N GLY A 276 -1.94 -16.89 65.89
CA GLY A 276 -3.26 -17.37 66.26
C GLY A 276 -3.52 -16.96 67.69
N GLY A 277 -4.42 -15.99 67.88
CA GLY A 277 -4.91 -15.60 69.19
C GLY A 277 -5.62 -16.80 69.76
N GLY A 278 -4.86 -17.63 70.47
CA GLY A 278 -5.33 -18.80 71.16
C GLY A 278 -6.34 -18.40 72.20
N ASP A 279 -7.36 -19.26 72.29
CA ASP A 279 -8.42 -19.27 73.30
C ASP A 279 -7.96 -18.77 74.67
N SER A 280 -8.70 -17.80 75.20
CA SER A 280 -8.88 -17.55 76.63
C SER A 280 -10.20 -16.83 76.85
#